data_AF-A0A956EQB3-F1
#
_entry.id   AF-A0A956EQB3-F1
#
_cell.length_a   1.000
_cell.length_b   1.000
_cell.length_c   1.000
_cell.angle_alpha   90.00
_cell.angle_beta   90.00
_cell.angle_gamma   90.00
#
_symmetry.space_group_name_H-M   'P 1'
#
loop_
_entity.id
_entity.type
_entity.pdbx_description
1 polymer ?
#
loop_
_entity_poly.entity_id
_entity_poly.type
_entity_poly.pdbx_seq_one_letter_code
_entity_poly.pdbx_strand_id
1 'polypeptide(L)'
;ATMDGAMAQATLCPVCGSDQLTRTAFITPAGFAPDLNAKREVDRGQAISYAGMTDRARLEPQDPPSAWTEGYGGRLLRWTGPRRLVMVNKGVGQRGFRVCPNCGRSEPEYGPGFTATKLMKNGAATSHQHPLEKGLVCPGVADGPFYLGHEFPTDALLLRLRVSAPVQLGQAATTGLLTRASRMALTSLVEVLGLAASRVLQIDEGELSGWWTPVMGGRPDEAQLYLYDLLPGGAGYARAVGNDLPEVLDAAEALLGDCDCPSSCYRCIRHYGNNWIHASLDRHLALALLRHLRMGELPSLTDEDKDRALVALRELLALRGIAFEENVDLDGTRVPLVIQLPNLRACVDVHHPLIDPLAHESPVVAAARAKFLEIVSLDAFDLLHDLPAAVARLKLPNAVHG
;
A
#
# COMPACT_ATOMS: atom_id res chain seq x y z
N ALA A 1 1.52 -1.01 -27.77
CA ALA A 1 2.89 -1.50 -27.84
C ALA A 1 2.86 -2.99 -27.59
N THR A 2 3.60 -3.79 -28.33
CA THR A 2 3.76 -5.21 -28.02
C THR A 2 4.54 -5.31 -26.72
N MET A 3 3.96 -5.92 -25.68
CA MET A 3 4.74 -6.38 -24.51
C MET A 3 5.99 -7.06 -25.05
N ASP A 4 7.14 -6.73 -24.47
CA ASP A 4 8.41 -7.36 -24.82
C ASP A 4 8.22 -8.89 -24.76
N GLY A 5 8.51 -9.59 -25.87
CA GLY A 5 8.10 -10.99 -26.06
C GLY A 5 8.62 -11.93 -24.97
N ALA A 6 9.71 -11.53 -24.30
CA ALA A 6 10.30 -12.21 -23.15
C ALA A 6 9.42 -12.11 -21.89
N MET A 7 8.84 -10.94 -21.58
CA MET A 7 7.95 -10.77 -20.42
C MET A 7 6.61 -11.47 -20.64
N ALA A 8 6.16 -11.55 -21.89
CA ALA A 8 4.99 -12.33 -22.27
C ALA A 8 5.17 -13.85 -22.09
N GLN A 9 6.37 -14.35 -21.79
CA GLN A 9 6.61 -15.78 -21.51
C GLN A 9 7.08 -16.06 -20.08
N ALA A 10 7.19 -15.03 -19.23
CA ALA A 10 7.62 -15.18 -17.85
C ALA A 10 6.64 -16.08 -17.06
N THR A 11 7.19 -17.12 -16.42
CA THR A 11 6.49 -18.01 -15.48
C THR A 11 6.60 -17.53 -14.04
N LEU A 12 7.58 -16.66 -13.75
CA LEU A 12 7.80 -16.03 -12.44
C LEU A 12 7.72 -14.52 -12.57
N CYS A 13 7.21 -13.85 -11.53
CA CYS A 13 7.20 -12.40 -11.44
C CYS A 13 8.63 -11.84 -11.40
N PRO A 14 9.04 -10.94 -12.31
CA PRO A 14 10.40 -10.38 -12.29
C PRO A 14 10.65 -9.47 -11.07
N VAL A 15 9.58 -9.05 -10.38
CA VAL A 15 9.65 -8.19 -9.20
C VAL A 15 9.80 -9.00 -7.92
N CYS A 16 8.89 -9.94 -7.65
CA CYS A 16 8.88 -10.70 -6.38
C CYS A 16 9.25 -12.18 -6.51
N GLY A 17 9.44 -12.71 -7.72
CA GLY A 17 9.74 -14.12 -7.96
C GLY A 17 8.55 -15.08 -7.78
N SER A 18 7.34 -14.59 -7.49
CA SER A 18 6.14 -15.42 -7.36
C SER A 18 5.74 -16.06 -8.69
N ASP A 19 5.31 -17.33 -8.63
CA ASP A 19 4.73 -18.09 -9.74
C ASP A 19 3.21 -17.87 -9.91
N GLN A 20 2.57 -17.17 -8.97
CA GLN A 20 1.13 -16.88 -8.97
C GLN A 20 0.80 -15.70 -9.89
N LEU A 21 1.12 -15.84 -11.18
CA LEU A 21 0.87 -14.82 -12.19
C LEU A 21 -0.50 -15.01 -12.84
N THR A 22 -1.31 -13.96 -12.86
CA THR A 22 -2.52 -13.88 -13.68
C THR A 22 -2.26 -13.00 -14.90
N ARG A 23 -2.74 -13.43 -16.06
CA ARG A 23 -2.61 -12.69 -17.32
C ARG A 23 -4.01 -12.28 -17.78
N THR A 24 -4.17 -11.00 -18.07
CA THR A 24 -5.43 -10.44 -18.55
C THR A 24 -5.14 -9.50 -19.71
N ALA A 25 -5.86 -9.67 -20.82
CA ALA A 25 -5.77 -8.75 -21.93
C ALA A 25 -6.42 -7.40 -21.55
N PHE A 26 -5.80 -6.30 -21.97
CA PHE A 26 -6.41 -4.98 -21.85
C PHE A 26 -6.51 -4.30 -23.21
N ILE A 27 -7.49 -3.41 -23.34
CA ILE A 27 -7.72 -2.59 -24.52
C ILE A 27 -7.29 -1.16 -24.18
N THR A 28 -6.64 -0.48 -25.12
CA THR A 28 -6.40 0.97 -25.05
C THR A 28 -7.52 1.71 -25.75
N PRO A 29 -8.46 2.35 -25.02
CA PRO A 29 -9.56 3.09 -25.65
C PRO A 29 -9.01 4.31 -26.37
N ALA A 30 -9.49 4.56 -27.59
CA ALA A 30 -9.19 5.80 -28.31
C ALA A 30 -9.94 7.02 -27.72
N GLY A 31 -11.01 6.76 -26.96
CA GLY A 31 -11.83 7.76 -26.30
C GLY A 31 -13.04 7.11 -25.61
N PHE A 32 -13.83 7.91 -24.91
CA PHE A 32 -15.06 7.47 -24.25
C PHE A 32 -16.24 8.31 -24.75
N ALA A 33 -17.37 7.66 -25.01
CA ALA A 33 -18.61 8.32 -25.38
C ALA A 33 -19.79 7.70 -24.61
N PRO A 34 -20.74 8.52 -24.11
CA PRO A 34 -21.93 8.00 -23.44
C PRO A 34 -22.89 7.34 -24.43
N ASP A 35 -23.68 6.37 -23.96
CA ASP A 35 -24.76 5.76 -24.75
C ASP A 35 -25.88 6.80 -24.96
N LEU A 36 -26.10 7.22 -26.22
CA LEU A 36 -27.14 8.19 -26.60
C LEU A 36 -28.56 7.67 -26.39
N ASN A 37 -28.74 6.35 -26.31
CA ASN A 37 -30.04 5.73 -26.08
C ASN A 37 -30.34 5.54 -24.59
N ALA A 38 -29.34 5.67 -23.72
CA ALA A 38 -29.55 5.61 -22.28
C ALA A 38 -30.27 6.88 -21.79
N LYS A 39 -31.26 6.71 -20.90
CA LYS A 39 -31.87 7.85 -20.23
C LYS A 39 -30.83 8.51 -19.35
N ARG A 40 -30.64 9.83 -19.52
CA ARG A 40 -29.90 10.64 -18.55
C ARG A 40 -30.68 10.67 -17.25
N GLU A 41 -30.19 9.98 -16.25
CA GLU A 41 -30.63 10.17 -14.88
C GLU A 41 -29.86 11.36 -14.29
N VAL A 42 -30.60 12.30 -13.72
CA VAL A 42 -29.99 13.40 -12.96
C VAL A 42 -29.55 12.80 -11.63
N ASP A 43 -28.23 12.75 -11.41
CA ASP A 43 -27.70 12.32 -10.12
C ASP A 43 -28.13 13.31 -9.04
N ARG A 44 -29.02 12.86 -8.16
CA ARG A 44 -29.50 13.63 -6.99
C ARG A 44 -28.71 13.32 -5.73
N GLY A 45 -27.55 12.67 -5.84
CA GLY A 45 -26.68 12.29 -4.72
C GLY A 45 -27.19 11.12 -3.88
N GLN A 46 -28.24 10.42 -4.32
CA GLN A 46 -28.86 9.29 -3.61
C GLN A 46 -28.53 7.92 -4.22
N ALA A 47 -28.00 7.88 -5.45
CA ALA A 47 -27.62 6.62 -6.09
C ALA A 47 -26.15 6.31 -5.76
N ILE A 48 -25.90 5.19 -5.08
CA ILE A 48 -24.54 4.66 -4.96
C ILE A 48 -24.11 4.18 -6.36
N SER A 49 -23.30 4.99 -7.05
CA SER A 49 -22.70 4.55 -8.30
C SER A 49 -21.56 3.57 -8.01
N TYR A 50 -21.70 2.33 -8.46
CA TYR A 50 -20.64 1.32 -8.38
C TYR A 50 -19.78 1.41 -9.64
N ALA A 51 -18.96 2.46 -9.73
CA ALA A 51 -17.95 2.56 -10.77
C ALA A 51 -16.70 1.75 -10.37
N GLY A 52 -16.11 1.00 -11.30
CA GLY A 52 -14.78 0.42 -11.11
C GLY A 52 -13.75 1.56 -11.02
N MET A 53 -12.93 1.54 -9.97
CA MET A 53 -11.90 2.57 -9.78
C MET A 53 -10.70 2.26 -10.69
N THR A 54 -10.15 3.30 -11.29
CA THR A 54 -8.90 3.18 -12.06
C THR A 54 -7.74 3.11 -11.07
N ASP A 55 -6.86 2.12 -11.21
CA ASP A 55 -5.63 2.07 -10.41
C ASP A 55 -4.76 3.29 -10.74
N ARG A 56 -3.98 3.79 -9.76
CA ARG A 56 -2.89 4.72 -10.06
C ARG A 56 -1.94 4.10 -11.09
N ALA A 57 -1.32 4.94 -11.92
CA ALA A 57 -0.36 4.47 -12.90
C ALA A 57 0.78 3.72 -12.21
N ARG A 58 1.09 2.53 -12.74
CA ARG A 58 2.09 1.61 -12.22
C ARG A 58 3.35 1.68 -13.07
N LEU A 59 4.50 1.65 -12.42
CA LEU A 59 5.78 1.53 -13.11
C LEU A 59 5.86 0.16 -13.81
N GLU A 60 6.06 0.17 -15.12
CA GLU A 60 6.29 -1.08 -15.86
C GLU A 60 7.63 -1.70 -15.43
N PRO A 61 7.70 -3.03 -15.25
CA PRO A 61 8.97 -3.72 -15.09
C PRO A 61 9.81 -3.48 -16.34
N GLN A 62 10.93 -2.80 -16.17
CA GLN A 62 11.82 -2.34 -17.23
C GLN A 62 13.22 -2.22 -16.66
N ASP A 63 14.24 -2.16 -17.52
CA ASP A 63 15.64 -2.15 -17.07
C ASP A 63 15.90 -1.06 -16.01
N PRO A 64 16.56 -1.43 -14.90
CA PRO A 64 16.87 -0.47 -13.86
C PRO A 64 17.82 0.59 -14.40
N PRO A 65 17.70 1.86 -13.97
CA PRO A 65 18.67 2.87 -14.36
C PRO A 65 20.08 2.50 -13.92
N SER A 66 21.08 2.83 -14.74
CA SER A 66 22.48 2.49 -14.53
C SER A 66 23.24 3.50 -13.67
N ALA A 67 22.79 4.75 -13.58
CA ALA A 67 23.50 5.84 -12.90
C ALA A 67 22.62 6.48 -11.80
N TRP A 68 22.68 5.94 -10.59
CA TRP A 68 21.98 6.49 -9.43
C TRP A 68 22.84 7.53 -8.71
N THR A 69 22.19 8.56 -8.16
CA THR A 69 22.85 9.45 -7.20
C THR A 69 22.57 8.94 -5.78
N GLU A 70 23.60 8.57 -5.05
CA GLU A 70 23.48 8.14 -3.66
C GLU A 70 23.39 9.34 -2.71
N GLY A 71 22.56 9.22 -1.68
CA GLY A 71 22.45 10.18 -0.58
C GLY A 71 22.22 9.47 0.75
N TYR A 72 22.30 10.24 1.84
CA TYR A 72 21.92 9.78 3.18
C TYR A 72 22.61 8.47 3.61
N GLY A 73 23.93 8.39 3.41
CA GLY A 73 24.73 7.20 3.76
C GLY A 73 24.40 5.96 2.92
N GLY A 74 23.89 6.14 1.69
CA GLY A 74 23.54 5.05 0.77
C GLY A 74 22.16 4.43 1.04
N ARG A 75 21.41 4.92 2.04
CA ARG A 75 20.05 4.47 2.36
C ARG A 75 19.00 4.97 1.37
N LEU A 76 19.28 6.08 0.68
CA LEU A 76 18.40 6.66 -0.32
C LEU A 76 19.16 6.96 -1.60
N LEU A 77 18.73 6.32 -2.69
CA LEU A 77 19.25 6.56 -4.03
C LEU A 77 18.19 7.26 -4.85
N ARG A 78 18.59 8.30 -5.58
CA ARG A 78 17.69 9.06 -6.46
C ARG A 78 18.09 8.91 -7.93
N TRP A 79 17.09 8.90 -8.79
CA TRP A 79 17.25 8.97 -10.23
C TRP A 79 16.05 9.69 -10.85
N THR A 80 16.29 10.49 -11.90
CA THR A 80 15.23 11.17 -12.66
C THR A 80 15.41 10.90 -14.14
N GLY A 81 14.32 10.62 -14.85
CA GLY A 81 14.33 10.48 -16.29
C GLY A 81 13.11 9.73 -16.83
N PRO A 82 13.09 9.42 -18.14
CA PRO A 82 11.92 8.85 -18.79
C PRO A 82 11.65 7.42 -18.33
N ARG A 83 10.38 7.14 -18.01
CA ARG A 83 9.87 5.81 -17.69
C ARG A 83 8.54 5.54 -18.38
N ARG A 84 8.27 4.26 -18.62
CA ARG A 84 6.95 3.77 -19.04
C ARG A 84 6.09 3.48 -17.82
N LEU A 85 4.91 4.10 -17.78
CA LEU A 85 3.88 3.81 -16.79
C LEU A 85 2.66 3.22 -17.48
N VAL A 86 1.97 2.34 -16.77
CA VAL A 86 0.72 1.73 -17.20
C VAL A 86 -0.39 2.04 -16.20
N MET A 87 -1.49 2.59 -16.68
CA MET A 87 -2.72 2.78 -15.91
C MET A 87 -3.75 1.75 -16.35
N VAL A 88 -4.41 1.08 -15.40
CA VAL A 88 -5.38 0.02 -15.70
C VAL A 88 -6.65 0.23 -14.87
N ASN A 89 -7.79 0.26 -15.54
CA ASN A 89 -9.10 0.08 -14.92
C ASN A 89 -9.50 -1.39 -15.06
N LYS A 90 -9.61 -2.07 -13.91
CA LYS A 90 -9.91 -3.50 -13.82
C LYS A 90 -11.40 -3.79 -13.74
N GLY A 91 -12.27 -2.78 -13.79
CA GLY A 91 -13.70 -2.93 -13.60
C GLY A 91 -14.09 -3.27 -12.16
N VAL A 92 -15.39 -3.47 -11.92
CA VAL A 92 -15.93 -3.74 -10.58
C VAL A 92 -15.47 -5.12 -10.10
N GLY A 93 -14.82 -5.16 -8.94
CA GLY A 93 -14.28 -6.41 -8.39
C GLY A 93 -13.18 -7.05 -9.26
N GLN A 94 -12.48 -6.25 -10.06
CA GLN A 94 -11.40 -6.69 -10.97
C GLN A 94 -11.85 -7.68 -12.07
N ARG A 95 -13.15 -7.67 -12.43
CA ARG A 95 -13.75 -8.58 -13.41
C ARG A 95 -13.66 -8.10 -14.86
N GLY A 96 -13.21 -6.86 -15.08
CA GLY A 96 -13.05 -6.27 -16.40
C GLY A 96 -14.36 -5.82 -17.06
N PHE A 97 -14.31 -5.70 -18.38
CA PHE A 97 -15.35 -5.14 -19.24
C PHE A 97 -15.57 -6.05 -20.43
N ARG A 98 -16.84 -6.21 -20.83
CA ARG A 98 -17.19 -6.76 -22.13
C ARG A 98 -17.25 -5.64 -23.15
N VAL A 99 -16.71 -5.87 -24.34
CA VAL A 99 -16.62 -4.87 -25.40
C VAL A 99 -17.13 -5.46 -26.71
N CYS A 100 -18.06 -4.77 -27.38
CA CYS A 100 -18.46 -5.14 -28.73
C CYS A 100 -17.41 -4.66 -29.75
N PRO A 101 -16.77 -5.56 -30.52
CA PRO A 101 -15.77 -5.17 -31.51
C PRO A 101 -16.35 -4.39 -32.70
N ASN A 102 -17.66 -4.51 -32.97
CA ASN A 102 -18.30 -3.85 -34.11
C ASN A 102 -18.61 -2.37 -33.84
N CYS A 103 -19.05 -2.02 -32.63
CA CYS A 103 -19.53 -0.67 -32.31
C CYS A 103 -18.85 -0.02 -31.09
N GLY A 104 -17.96 -0.74 -30.40
CA GLY A 104 -17.24 -0.25 -29.23
C GLY A 104 -18.07 -0.17 -27.94
N ARG A 105 -19.34 -0.59 -27.93
CA ARG A 105 -20.16 -0.61 -26.71
C ARG A 105 -19.47 -1.47 -25.64
N SER A 106 -19.20 -0.85 -24.49
CA SER A 106 -18.51 -1.48 -23.37
C SER A 106 -19.36 -1.46 -22.10
N GLU A 107 -19.44 -2.59 -21.40
CA GLU A 107 -20.11 -2.69 -20.09
C GLU A 107 -19.24 -3.47 -19.10
N PRO A 108 -19.15 -3.06 -17.82
CA PRO A 108 -18.40 -3.79 -16.81
C PRO A 108 -19.03 -5.16 -16.53
N GLU A 109 -18.21 -6.13 -16.15
CA GLU A 109 -18.68 -7.38 -15.58
C GLU A 109 -18.95 -7.23 -14.08
N TYR A 110 -20.13 -7.69 -13.64
CA TYR A 110 -20.52 -7.68 -12.25
C TYR A 110 -20.52 -9.08 -11.65
N GLY A 111 -20.37 -9.16 -10.32
CA GLY A 111 -20.43 -10.43 -9.59
C GLY A 111 -21.86 -10.91 -9.31
N PRO A 112 -22.01 -12.10 -8.70
CA PRO A 112 -23.31 -12.59 -8.23
C PRO A 112 -24.03 -11.55 -7.35
N GLY A 113 -25.35 -11.40 -7.54
CA GLY A 113 -26.19 -10.47 -6.77
C GLY A 113 -26.28 -9.05 -7.33
N PHE A 114 -25.61 -8.75 -8.45
CA PHE A 114 -25.69 -7.46 -9.15
C PHE A 114 -26.40 -7.59 -10.52
N THR A 115 -26.81 -6.46 -11.10
CA THR A 115 -27.40 -6.42 -12.44
C THR A 115 -26.38 -6.90 -13.47
N ALA A 116 -26.70 -7.97 -14.19
CA ALA A 116 -25.86 -8.47 -15.26
C ALA A 116 -25.75 -7.44 -16.41
N THR A 117 -24.62 -7.49 -17.12
CA THR A 117 -24.44 -6.71 -18.35
C THR A 117 -25.55 -7.01 -19.37
N LYS A 118 -26.05 -5.97 -20.05
CA LYS A 118 -27.04 -6.07 -21.13
C LYS A 118 -26.43 -6.60 -22.43
N LEU A 119 -25.11 -6.72 -22.51
CA LEU A 119 -24.41 -7.36 -23.61
C LEU A 119 -24.54 -8.89 -23.57
N MET A 120 -25.02 -9.45 -22.45
CA MET A 120 -25.21 -10.89 -22.25
C MET A 120 -26.67 -11.20 -21.92
N LYS A 121 -27.19 -12.27 -22.50
CA LYS A 121 -28.51 -12.84 -22.18
C LYS A 121 -28.36 -14.35 -22.00
N ASN A 122 -28.78 -14.87 -20.84
CA ASN A 122 -28.66 -16.29 -20.49
C ASN A 122 -27.24 -16.86 -20.68
N GLY A 123 -26.21 -16.07 -20.37
CA GLY A 123 -24.80 -16.50 -20.50
C GLY A 123 -24.23 -16.45 -21.92
N ALA A 124 -25.03 -16.06 -22.93
CA ALA A 124 -24.57 -15.84 -24.30
C ALA A 124 -24.58 -14.35 -24.66
N ALA A 125 -23.58 -13.91 -25.41
CA ALA A 125 -23.55 -12.54 -25.91
C ALA A 125 -24.68 -12.31 -26.93
N THR A 126 -25.26 -11.11 -26.92
CA THR A 126 -26.48 -10.80 -27.69
C THR A 126 -26.40 -9.43 -28.38
N SER A 127 -27.26 -9.23 -29.38
CA SER A 127 -27.39 -7.94 -30.05
C SER A 127 -27.89 -6.86 -29.08
N HIS A 128 -27.52 -5.63 -29.36
CA HIS A 128 -27.76 -4.51 -28.45
C HIS A 128 -27.98 -3.22 -29.24
N GLN A 129 -28.47 -2.17 -28.57
CA GLN A 129 -28.61 -0.87 -29.21
C GLN A 129 -27.23 -0.27 -29.49
N HIS A 130 -27.07 0.28 -30.70
CA HIS A 130 -25.86 0.98 -31.09
C HIS A 130 -25.64 2.19 -30.17
N PRO A 131 -24.49 2.33 -29.48
CA PRO A 131 -24.31 3.33 -28.43
C PRO A 131 -24.36 4.77 -28.95
N LEU A 132 -24.04 4.97 -30.23
CA LEU A 132 -23.91 6.31 -30.84
C LEU A 132 -24.97 6.61 -31.91
N GLU A 133 -25.90 5.68 -32.17
CA GLU A 133 -26.94 5.88 -33.18
C GLU A 133 -28.32 5.53 -32.60
N LYS A 134 -29.26 6.46 -32.73
CA LYS A 134 -30.57 6.34 -32.09
C LYS A 134 -31.45 5.35 -32.83
N GLY A 135 -31.95 4.34 -32.12
CA GLY A 135 -32.87 3.33 -32.67
C GLY A 135 -32.21 2.27 -33.57
N LEU A 136 -30.89 2.32 -33.78
CA LEU A 136 -30.16 1.29 -34.51
C LEU A 136 -29.79 0.12 -33.57
N VAL A 137 -29.96 -1.11 -34.05
CA VAL A 137 -29.49 -2.31 -33.36
C VAL A 137 -28.16 -2.75 -33.96
N CYS A 138 -27.14 -2.87 -33.12
CA CYS A 138 -25.87 -3.48 -33.47
C CYS A 138 -26.02 -5.02 -33.38
N PRO A 139 -25.75 -5.77 -34.48
CA PRO A 139 -25.75 -7.23 -34.45
C PRO A 139 -24.47 -7.81 -33.85
N GLY A 140 -23.53 -6.95 -33.44
CA GLY A 140 -22.23 -7.36 -32.89
C GLY A 140 -22.37 -8.09 -31.56
N VAL A 141 -21.47 -9.03 -31.35
CA VAL A 141 -21.41 -9.90 -30.18
C VAL A 141 -20.26 -9.42 -29.30
N ALA A 142 -20.52 -9.14 -28.02
CA ALA A 142 -19.49 -8.64 -27.11
C ALA A 142 -18.47 -9.72 -26.74
N ASP A 143 -17.19 -9.33 -26.69
CA ASP A 143 -16.05 -10.17 -26.32
C ASP A 143 -15.46 -9.72 -24.97
N GLY A 144 -14.57 -10.53 -24.39
CA GLY A 144 -13.90 -10.28 -23.11
C GLY A 144 -14.21 -11.33 -22.02
N PRO A 145 -13.88 -11.02 -20.74
CA PRO A 145 -13.60 -9.69 -20.22
C PRO A 145 -12.19 -9.15 -20.55
N PHE A 146 -12.12 -7.84 -20.78
CA PHE A 146 -10.87 -7.08 -20.93
C PHE A 146 -10.71 -6.07 -19.80
N TYR A 147 -9.49 -5.72 -19.46
CA TYR A 147 -9.23 -4.47 -18.74
C TYR A 147 -9.18 -3.29 -19.71
N LEU A 148 -9.39 -2.08 -19.20
CA LEU A 148 -9.15 -0.86 -19.98
C LEU A 148 -7.85 -0.25 -19.48
N GLY A 149 -6.88 -0.03 -20.35
CA GLY A 149 -5.56 0.42 -19.93
C GLY A 149 -4.90 1.38 -20.90
N HIS A 150 -3.97 2.17 -20.37
CA HIS A 150 -3.20 3.12 -21.15
C HIS A 150 -1.75 3.10 -20.68
N GLU A 151 -0.84 2.94 -21.63
CA GLU A 151 0.60 3.01 -21.40
C GLU A 151 1.14 4.33 -21.96
N PHE A 152 1.88 5.06 -21.15
CA PHE A 152 2.42 6.37 -21.54
C PHE A 152 3.83 6.60 -21.01
N PRO A 153 4.68 7.34 -21.76
CA PRO A 153 5.97 7.77 -21.25
C PRO A 153 5.81 9.03 -20.40
N THR A 154 6.56 9.13 -19.31
CA THR A 154 6.68 10.36 -18.52
C THR A 154 8.05 10.42 -17.86
N ASP A 155 8.51 11.61 -17.52
CA ASP A 155 9.66 11.76 -16.63
C ASP A 155 9.22 11.38 -15.21
N ALA A 156 9.96 10.45 -14.60
CA ALA A 156 9.69 9.99 -13.25
C ALA A 156 10.90 10.23 -12.35
N LEU A 157 10.63 10.59 -11.10
CA LEU A 157 11.58 10.48 -10.01
C LEU A 157 11.47 9.07 -9.45
N LEU A 158 12.59 8.38 -9.39
CA LEU A 158 12.73 7.10 -8.70
C LEU A 158 13.54 7.32 -7.42
N LEU A 159 13.00 6.86 -6.29
CA LEU A 159 13.68 6.83 -5.00
C LEU A 159 13.82 5.37 -4.57
N ARG A 160 15.05 4.85 -4.59
CA ARG A 160 15.34 3.51 -4.07
C ARG A 160 15.78 3.62 -2.62
N LEU A 161 15.01 2.97 -1.77
CA LEU A 161 15.17 2.87 -0.33
C LEU A 161 15.97 1.60 -0.04
N ARG A 162 17.01 1.70 0.79
CA ARG A 162 17.77 0.57 1.31
C ARG A 162 17.72 0.60 2.82
N VAL A 163 17.32 -0.51 3.42
CA VAL A 163 17.40 -0.71 4.87
C VAL A 163 18.38 -1.83 5.17
N SER A 164 18.90 -1.84 6.39
CA SER A 164 19.72 -2.94 6.90
C SER A 164 19.21 -3.34 8.27
N ALA A 165 19.48 -4.59 8.66
CA ALA A 165 19.19 -5.05 10.01
C ALA A 165 19.71 -4.03 11.05
N PRO A 166 18.91 -3.71 12.08
CA PRO A 166 17.68 -4.41 12.44
C PRO A 166 16.39 -3.90 11.78
N VAL A 167 16.49 -2.89 10.89
CA VAL A 167 15.31 -2.39 10.16
C VAL A 167 14.97 -3.34 9.02
N GLN A 168 13.69 -3.65 8.85
CA GLN A 168 13.19 -4.56 7.82
C GLN A 168 11.98 -3.97 7.08
N LEU A 169 11.88 -4.28 5.78
CA LEU A 169 10.71 -3.96 4.97
C LEU A 169 9.88 -5.21 4.64
N GLY A 170 10.53 -6.33 4.34
CA GLY A 170 9.90 -7.63 4.09
C GLY A 170 10.31 -8.71 5.07
N GLN A 171 9.68 -9.88 4.96
CA GLN A 171 10.07 -11.05 5.73
C GLN A 171 11.23 -11.77 5.04
N ALA A 172 12.28 -12.09 5.80
CA ALA A 172 13.48 -12.75 5.28
C ALA A 172 13.18 -14.09 4.56
N ALA A 173 12.11 -14.78 4.96
CA ALA A 173 11.73 -16.08 4.42
C ALA A 173 10.90 -16.03 3.11
N THR A 174 10.49 -14.85 2.64
CA THR A 174 9.64 -14.74 1.44
C THR A 174 10.04 -13.55 0.58
N THR A 175 10.76 -13.84 -0.51
CA THR A 175 11.26 -12.83 -1.46
C THR A 175 10.14 -11.96 -1.99
N GLY A 176 10.37 -10.64 -2.02
CA GLY A 176 9.43 -9.65 -2.56
C GLY A 176 8.13 -9.44 -1.77
N LEU A 177 7.93 -10.11 -0.63
CA LEU A 177 6.77 -9.90 0.24
C LEU A 177 7.11 -8.87 1.33
N LEU A 178 6.63 -7.64 1.14
CA LEU A 178 6.70 -6.59 2.16
C LEU A 178 5.65 -6.81 3.25
N THR A 179 6.00 -6.52 4.50
CA THR A 179 5.04 -6.62 5.63
C THR A 179 3.89 -5.62 5.45
N ARG A 180 2.76 -5.84 6.11
CA ARG A 180 1.62 -4.91 6.04
C ARG A 180 1.99 -3.52 6.56
N ALA A 181 2.74 -3.46 7.66
CA ALA A 181 3.28 -2.21 8.21
C ALA A 181 4.18 -1.49 7.21
N SER A 182 5.12 -2.18 6.56
CA SER A 182 5.99 -1.60 5.54
C SER A 182 5.22 -1.07 4.35
N ARG A 183 4.19 -1.79 3.88
CA ARG A 183 3.32 -1.29 2.80
C ARG A 183 2.58 -0.01 3.21
N MET A 184 2.13 0.09 4.46
CA MET A 184 1.50 1.32 4.98
C MET A 184 2.52 2.45 5.11
N ALA A 185 3.73 2.18 5.62
CA ALA A 185 4.82 3.14 5.69
C ALA A 185 5.18 3.70 4.30
N LEU A 186 5.38 2.83 3.31
CA LEU A 186 5.73 3.20 1.94
C LEU A 186 4.60 3.95 1.24
N THR A 187 3.35 3.52 1.41
CA THR A 187 2.18 4.23 0.85
C THR A 187 2.09 5.64 1.43
N SER A 188 2.23 5.76 2.75
CA SER A 188 2.21 7.04 3.45
C SER A 188 3.38 7.94 3.07
N LEU A 189 4.56 7.36 2.86
CA LEU A 189 5.75 8.07 2.41
C LEU A 189 5.57 8.62 0.99
N VAL A 190 4.98 7.86 0.07
CA VAL A 190 4.63 8.38 -1.28
C VAL A 190 3.68 9.58 -1.17
N GLU A 191 2.61 9.46 -0.39
CA GLU A 191 1.62 10.53 -0.25
C GLU A 191 2.23 11.81 0.31
N VAL A 192 3.01 11.69 1.38
CA VAL A 192 3.60 12.87 2.02
C VAL A 192 4.70 13.49 1.16
N LEU A 193 5.43 12.70 0.36
CA LEU A 193 6.39 13.25 -0.59
C LEU A 193 5.69 14.04 -1.70
N GLY A 194 4.56 13.55 -2.22
CA GLY A 194 3.74 14.30 -3.18
C GLY A 194 3.20 15.61 -2.60
N LEU A 195 2.67 15.55 -1.37
CA LEU A 195 2.14 16.72 -0.66
C LEU A 195 3.24 17.72 -0.24
N ALA A 196 4.40 17.23 0.17
CA ALA A 196 5.55 18.08 0.49
C ALA A 196 6.09 18.75 -0.77
N ALA A 197 6.21 18.00 -1.87
CA ALA A 197 6.60 18.53 -3.17
C ALA A 197 5.64 19.61 -3.65
N SER A 198 4.32 19.42 -3.53
CA SER A 198 3.35 20.43 -3.96
C SER A 198 3.53 21.76 -3.22
N ARG A 199 3.82 21.70 -1.91
CA ARG A 199 4.10 22.89 -1.10
C ARG A 199 5.43 23.56 -1.43
N VAL A 200 6.49 22.77 -1.59
CA VAL A 200 7.85 23.28 -1.90
C VAL A 200 7.87 23.92 -3.29
N LEU A 201 7.29 23.26 -4.28
CA LEU A 201 7.24 23.74 -5.66
C LEU A 201 6.11 24.75 -5.93
N GLN A 202 5.23 24.98 -4.96
CA GLN A 202 4.04 25.84 -5.07
C GLN A 202 3.11 25.46 -6.23
N ILE A 203 2.83 24.16 -6.35
CA ILE A 203 1.93 23.58 -7.35
C ILE A 203 0.70 22.95 -6.68
N ASP A 204 -0.33 22.65 -7.46
CA ASP A 204 -1.52 21.96 -6.94
C ASP A 204 -1.19 20.51 -6.55
N GLU A 205 -1.87 19.99 -5.52
CA GLU A 205 -1.69 18.61 -5.05
C GLU A 205 -2.02 17.56 -6.14
N GLY A 206 -2.81 17.93 -7.15
CA GLY A 206 -3.16 17.11 -8.30
C GLY A 206 -2.17 17.14 -9.46
N GLU A 207 -1.01 17.79 -9.33
CA GLU A 207 0.01 17.86 -10.39
C GLU A 207 0.98 16.68 -10.37
N LEU A 208 1.20 16.09 -9.19
CA LEU A 208 2.08 14.95 -8.96
C LEU A 208 1.29 13.75 -8.44
N SER A 209 1.66 12.57 -8.90
CA SER A 209 1.18 11.31 -8.34
C SER A 209 2.34 10.36 -8.18
N GLY A 210 2.12 9.30 -7.42
CA GLY A 210 3.15 8.32 -7.16
C GLY A 210 2.63 7.04 -6.59
N TRP A 211 3.54 6.07 -6.52
CA TRP A 211 3.33 4.81 -5.83
C TRP A 211 4.67 4.17 -5.46
N TRP A 212 4.64 2.97 -4.88
CA TRP A 212 5.81 2.17 -4.55
C TRP A 212 5.78 0.77 -5.18
N THR A 213 6.93 0.19 -5.44
CA THR A 213 7.08 -1.18 -5.92
C THR A 213 8.24 -1.87 -5.18
N PRO A 214 8.17 -3.19 -4.93
CA PRO A 214 9.38 -3.93 -4.58
C PRO A 214 10.42 -3.78 -5.70
N VAL A 215 11.69 -3.90 -5.34
CA VAL A 215 12.80 -3.86 -6.33
C VAL A 215 12.89 -5.21 -7.04
N MET A 216 13.16 -5.20 -8.35
CA MET A 216 13.38 -6.41 -9.13
C MET A 216 14.41 -7.34 -8.50
N GLY A 217 14.13 -8.64 -8.55
CA GLY A 217 14.90 -9.66 -7.83
C GLY A 217 14.43 -9.90 -6.38
N GLY A 218 13.30 -9.33 -5.97
CA GLY A 218 12.62 -9.69 -4.72
C GLY A 218 13.38 -9.33 -3.44
N ARG A 219 14.19 -8.26 -3.48
CA ARG A 219 15.03 -7.79 -2.37
C ARG A 219 14.15 -7.37 -1.17
N PRO A 220 14.20 -8.07 -0.03
CA PRO A 220 13.35 -7.77 1.14
C PRO A 220 13.83 -6.54 1.94
N ASP A 221 15.03 -6.07 1.66
CA ASP A 221 15.75 -4.94 2.26
C ASP A 221 15.70 -3.67 1.39
N GLU A 222 15.07 -3.75 0.21
CA GLU A 222 14.92 -2.61 -0.68
C GLU A 222 13.46 -2.39 -1.12
N ALA A 223 13.08 -1.13 -1.29
CA ALA A 223 11.82 -0.74 -1.93
C ALA A 223 12.06 0.46 -2.83
N GLN A 224 11.20 0.65 -3.82
CA GLN A 224 11.30 1.76 -4.76
C GLN A 224 10.02 2.58 -4.77
N LEU A 225 10.15 3.86 -4.43
CA LEU A 225 9.11 4.84 -4.65
C LEU A 225 9.29 5.47 -6.02
N TYR A 226 8.19 5.92 -6.61
CA TYR A 226 8.24 6.74 -7.80
C TYR A 226 7.19 7.83 -7.77
N LEU A 227 7.57 9.02 -8.21
CA LEU A 227 6.69 10.16 -8.46
C LEU A 227 6.74 10.50 -9.95
N TYR A 228 5.61 10.91 -10.50
CA TYR A 228 5.46 11.28 -11.91
C TYR A 228 4.46 12.43 -12.05
N ASP A 229 4.64 13.19 -13.13
CA ASP A 229 3.73 14.27 -13.49
C ASP A 229 2.41 13.71 -14.03
N LEU A 230 1.28 14.28 -13.60
CA LEU A 230 -0.05 13.93 -14.11
C LEU A 230 -0.40 14.64 -15.43
N LEU A 231 0.28 15.74 -15.75
CA LEU A 231 0.10 16.44 -17.02
C LEU A 231 0.66 15.64 -18.20
N PRO A 232 -0.13 15.43 -19.28
CA PRO A 232 0.35 14.76 -20.48
C PRO A 232 1.59 15.45 -21.06
N GLY A 233 2.68 14.70 -21.25
CA GLY A 233 3.96 15.21 -21.75
C GLY A 233 4.98 15.56 -20.67
N GLY A 234 4.58 15.58 -19.39
CA GLY A 234 5.46 15.86 -18.25
C GLY A 234 5.74 17.35 -18.08
N ALA A 235 5.29 17.92 -16.96
CA ALA A 235 5.58 19.31 -16.60
C ALA A 235 7.01 19.49 -16.04
N GLY A 236 7.69 18.40 -15.71
CA GLY A 236 9.03 18.40 -15.15
C GLY A 236 9.05 18.52 -13.63
N TYR A 237 7.90 18.42 -12.94
CA TYR A 237 7.87 18.51 -11.48
C TYR A 237 8.57 17.31 -10.84
N ALA A 238 8.40 16.11 -11.38
CA ALA A 238 9.14 14.94 -10.88
C ALA A 238 10.67 15.18 -10.89
N ARG A 239 11.19 15.83 -11.94
CA ARG A 239 12.60 16.22 -12.01
C ARG A 239 12.95 17.31 -10.99
N ALA A 240 12.09 18.32 -10.84
CA ALA A 240 12.27 19.39 -9.85
C ALA A 240 12.33 18.82 -8.42
N VAL A 241 11.41 17.93 -8.05
CA VAL A 241 11.44 17.20 -6.76
C VAL A 241 12.75 16.44 -6.58
N GLY A 242 13.26 15.83 -7.65
CA GLY A 242 14.55 15.15 -7.60
C GLY A 242 15.70 16.10 -7.28
N ASN A 243 15.69 17.33 -7.82
CA ASN A 243 16.71 18.34 -7.58
C ASN A 243 16.62 18.95 -6.18
N ASP A 244 15.40 19.27 -5.75
CA ASP A 244 15.09 19.89 -4.45
C ASP A 244 14.70 18.85 -3.40
N LEU A 245 15.25 17.63 -3.54
CA LEU A 245 14.90 16.49 -2.68
C LEU A 245 15.14 16.79 -1.19
N PRO A 246 16.25 17.41 -0.76
CA PRO A 246 16.45 17.77 0.64
C PRO A 246 15.29 18.59 1.22
N GLU A 247 14.88 19.65 0.52
CA GLU A 247 13.81 20.56 0.91
C GLU A 247 12.46 19.84 0.98
N VAL A 248 12.19 18.95 0.01
CA VAL A 248 10.98 18.12 -0.01
C VAL A 248 10.96 17.14 1.15
N LEU A 249 12.11 16.53 1.49
CA LEU A 249 12.19 15.62 2.63
C LEU A 249 12.04 16.36 3.96
N ASP A 250 12.56 17.58 4.09
CA ASP A 250 12.38 18.43 5.28
C ASP A 250 10.90 18.79 5.47
N ALA A 251 10.23 19.22 4.40
CA ALA A 251 8.79 19.51 4.41
C ALA A 251 7.95 18.25 4.72
N ALA A 252 8.35 17.09 4.20
CA ALA A 252 7.69 15.82 4.49
C ALA A 252 7.85 15.41 5.96
N GLU A 253 9.04 15.57 6.53
CA GLU A 253 9.30 15.29 7.94
C GLU A 253 8.47 16.20 8.86
N ALA A 254 8.41 17.50 8.56
CA ALA A 254 7.57 18.46 9.29
C ALA A 254 6.08 18.08 9.21
N LEU A 255 5.58 17.73 8.02
CA LEU A 255 4.20 17.28 7.81
C LEU A 255 3.80 16.07 8.66
N LEU A 256 4.72 15.12 8.81
CA LEU A 256 4.51 13.91 9.59
C LEU A 256 4.68 14.14 11.09
N GLY A 257 5.70 14.92 11.48
CA GLY A 257 6.10 15.17 12.86
C GLY A 257 5.22 16.19 13.58
N ASP A 258 4.80 17.27 12.92
CA ASP A 258 4.07 18.39 13.52
C ASP A 258 2.55 18.16 13.54
N CYS A 259 2.16 16.95 13.91
CA CYS A 259 0.77 16.57 14.06
C CYS A 259 0.58 15.73 15.34
N ASP A 260 -0.65 15.63 15.80
CA ASP A 260 -1.08 14.92 17.01
C ASP A 260 -2.11 13.82 16.70
N CYS A 261 -2.44 13.59 15.43
CA CYS A 261 -3.47 12.62 15.08
C CYS A 261 -3.00 11.17 15.31
N PRO A 262 -3.94 10.22 15.59
CA PRO A 262 -3.59 8.83 15.89
C PRO A 262 -2.88 8.08 14.76
N SER A 263 -3.28 8.30 13.50
CA SER A 263 -2.68 7.63 12.34
C SER A 263 -2.46 8.60 11.18
N SER A 264 -3.53 9.20 10.66
CA SER A 264 -3.48 10.16 9.57
C SER A 264 -4.67 11.11 9.61
N CYS A 265 -4.49 12.36 9.14
CA CYS A 265 -5.55 13.36 9.04
C CYS A 265 -5.26 14.35 7.90
N TYR A 266 -6.18 15.26 7.63
CA TYR A 266 -6.03 16.29 6.58
C TYR A 266 -4.96 17.36 6.88
N ARG A 267 -4.49 17.44 8.14
CA ARG A 267 -3.38 18.36 8.49
C ARG A 267 -2.01 17.80 8.10
N CYS A 268 -1.85 16.47 8.05
CA CYS A 268 -0.56 15.82 7.80
C CYS A 268 -0.46 15.21 6.40
N ILE A 269 -1.25 14.19 6.06
CA ILE A 269 -1.05 13.39 4.83
C ILE A 269 -2.32 13.05 4.05
N ARG A 270 -3.51 13.34 4.60
CA ARG A 270 -4.77 13.12 3.87
C ARG A 270 -5.09 14.33 3.01
N HIS A 271 -5.57 14.06 1.80
CA HIS A 271 -6.20 15.03 0.93
C HIS A 271 -7.34 14.36 0.15
N TYR A 272 -8.12 15.14 -0.60
CA TYR A 272 -9.29 14.60 -1.30
C TYR A 272 -8.89 13.52 -2.32
N GLY A 273 -7.78 13.72 -3.03
CA GLY A 273 -7.28 12.80 -4.07
C GLY A 273 -6.84 11.44 -3.56
N ASN A 274 -6.63 11.27 -2.24
CA ASN A 274 -6.21 10.01 -1.64
C ASN A 274 -7.23 9.37 -0.69
N ASN A 275 -8.49 9.81 -0.74
CA ASN A 275 -9.59 9.29 0.10
C ASN A 275 -9.70 7.75 0.13
N TRP A 276 -9.52 7.10 -1.03
CA TRP A 276 -9.64 5.66 -1.21
C TRP A 276 -8.52 4.86 -0.53
N ILE A 277 -7.40 5.50 -0.15
CA ILE A 277 -6.31 4.87 0.62
C ILE A 277 -6.20 5.36 2.06
N HIS A 278 -7.11 6.21 2.57
CA HIS A 278 -6.99 6.75 3.94
C HIS A 278 -6.80 5.66 5.02
N ALA A 279 -7.40 4.49 4.84
CA ALA A 279 -7.24 3.34 5.75
C ALA A 279 -5.85 2.69 5.72
N SER A 280 -5.04 2.98 4.70
CA SER A 280 -3.67 2.51 4.53
C SER A 280 -2.62 3.57 4.87
N LEU A 281 -3.04 4.73 5.41
CA LEU A 281 -2.17 5.85 5.75
C LEU A 281 -1.88 5.92 7.24
N ASP A 282 -0.59 5.90 7.58
CA ASP A 282 -0.06 6.03 8.93
C ASP A 282 1.19 6.91 8.93
N ARG A 283 1.08 8.07 9.58
CA ARG A 283 2.15 9.07 9.64
C ARG A 283 3.31 8.63 10.51
N HIS A 284 3.07 7.83 11.54
CA HIS A 284 4.11 7.41 12.49
C HIS A 284 5.03 6.39 11.83
N LEU A 285 4.45 5.43 11.11
CA LEU A 285 5.21 4.48 10.29
C LEU A 285 6.02 5.18 9.19
N ALA A 286 5.42 6.16 8.52
CA ALA A 286 6.10 6.95 7.50
C ALA A 286 7.25 7.77 8.10
N LEU A 287 7.04 8.40 9.26
CA LEU A 287 8.03 9.23 9.94
C LEU A 287 9.21 8.41 10.42
N ALA A 288 8.95 7.27 11.04
CA ALA A 288 10.00 6.35 11.50
C ALA A 288 10.85 5.86 10.33
N LEU A 289 10.23 5.48 9.20
CA LEU A 289 10.95 5.09 8.00
C LEU A 289 11.74 6.27 7.39
N LEU A 290 11.14 7.46 7.31
CA LEU A 290 11.79 8.65 6.77
C LEU A 290 13.03 9.06 7.57
N ARG A 291 12.92 9.10 8.91
CA ARG A 291 14.03 9.41 9.81
C ARG A 291 15.13 8.35 9.75
N HIS A 292 14.76 7.08 9.65
CA HIS A 292 15.74 6.02 9.42
C HIS A 292 16.51 6.25 8.12
N LEU A 293 15.81 6.52 7.01
CA LEU A 293 16.45 6.73 5.71
C LEU A 293 17.37 7.96 5.74
N ARG A 294 16.92 9.08 6.32
CA ARG A 294 17.68 10.33 6.38
C ARG A 294 18.86 10.24 7.34
N MET A 295 18.61 9.85 8.58
CA MET A 295 19.54 10.03 9.70
C MET A 295 20.11 8.71 10.24
N GLY A 296 19.56 7.56 9.83
CA GLY A 296 19.95 6.25 10.36
C GLY A 296 19.34 5.93 11.73
N GLU A 297 18.37 6.74 12.18
CA GLU A 297 17.65 6.49 13.42
C GLU A 297 16.93 5.14 13.38
N LEU A 298 16.96 4.40 14.47
CA LEU A 298 16.20 3.15 14.57
C LEU A 298 14.75 3.47 14.90
N PRO A 299 13.77 2.95 14.13
CA PRO A 299 12.37 3.02 14.50
C PRO A 299 12.13 2.47 15.91
N SER A 300 11.47 3.26 16.75
CA SER A 300 11.23 2.94 18.16
C SER A 300 9.80 3.29 18.56
N LEU A 301 9.32 2.67 19.63
CA LEU A 301 8.03 2.99 20.26
C LEU A 301 8.27 3.70 21.58
N THR A 302 7.50 4.75 21.86
CA THR A 302 7.43 5.33 23.20
C THR A 302 6.67 4.39 24.15
N ASP A 303 6.79 4.63 25.46
CA ASP A 303 5.99 3.90 26.44
C ASP A 303 4.48 4.08 26.23
N GLU A 304 4.05 5.27 25.82
CA GLU A 304 2.66 5.59 25.49
C GLU A 304 2.16 4.81 24.25
N ASP A 305 3.02 4.63 23.24
CA ASP A 305 2.68 3.84 22.05
C ASP A 305 2.49 2.36 22.41
N LYS A 306 3.37 1.82 23.26
CA LYS A 306 3.26 0.44 23.75
C LYS A 306 1.96 0.24 24.53
N ASP A 307 1.62 1.16 25.43
CA ASP A 307 0.40 1.09 26.25
C ASP A 307 -0.86 1.13 25.39
N ARG A 308 -0.86 1.99 24.36
CA ARG A 308 -1.95 2.12 23.40
C ARG A 308 -2.13 0.83 22.59
N ALA A 309 -1.04 0.23 22.12
CA ALA A 309 -1.10 -1.03 21.40
C ALA A 309 -1.65 -2.18 22.28
N LEU A 310 -1.37 -2.17 23.57
CA LEU A 310 -1.77 -3.24 24.50
C LEU A 310 -3.22 -3.13 25.00
N VAL A 311 -3.97 -2.05 24.73
CA VAL A 311 -5.34 -1.87 25.24
C VAL A 311 -6.24 -3.06 24.89
N ALA A 312 -6.33 -3.41 23.60
CA ALA A 312 -7.23 -4.48 23.15
C ALA A 312 -6.80 -5.87 23.67
N LEU A 313 -5.49 -6.10 23.84
CA LEU A 313 -4.99 -7.33 24.44
C LEU A 313 -5.39 -7.43 25.91
N ARG A 314 -5.27 -6.36 26.69
CA ARG A 314 -5.66 -6.33 28.11
C ARG A 314 -7.15 -6.60 28.29
N GLU A 315 -8.00 -5.98 27.48
CA GLU A 315 -9.44 -6.25 27.47
C GLU A 315 -9.74 -7.73 27.18
N LEU A 316 -9.05 -8.31 26.19
CA LEU A 316 -9.19 -9.73 25.85
C LEU A 316 -8.73 -10.67 26.97
N LEU A 317 -7.64 -10.34 27.67
CA LEU A 317 -7.16 -11.11 28.82
C LEU A 317 -8.16 -11.05 29.98
N ALA A 318 -8.69 -9.87 30.28
CA ALA A 318 -9.73 -9.69 31.29
C ALA A 318 -11.01 -10.49 30.97
N LEU A 319 -11.47 -10.46 29.71
CA LEU A 319 -12.61 -11.25 29.25
C LEU A 319 -12.39 -12.77 29.39
N ARG A 320 -11.15 -13.23 29.29
CA ARG A 320 -10.78 -14.65 29.46
C ARG A 320 -10.49 -15.03 30.91
N GLY A 321 -10.61 -14.09 31.87
CA GLY A 321 -10.26 -14.31 33.27
C GLY A 321 -8.77 -14.59 33.49
N ILE A 322 -7.90 -14.14 32.59
CA ILE A 322 -6.45 -14.30 32.72
C ILE A 322 -5.90 -13.09 33.48
N ALA A 323 -5.27 -13.34 34.62
CA ALA A 323 -4.67 -12.28 35.43
C ALA A 323 -3.43 -11.69 34.74
N PHE A 324 -3.26 -10.38 34.85
CA PHE A 324 -2.09 -9.66 34.33
C PHE A 324 -1.73 -8.47 35.22
N GLU A 325 -0.48 -8.06 35.15
CA GLU A 325 0.07 -6.86 35.79
C GLU A 325 0.58 -5.92 34.71
N GLU A 326 0.38 -4.63 34.88
CA GLU A 326 0.87 -3.59 33.97
C GLU A 326 2.11 -2.92 34.56
N ASN A 327 3.04 -2.50 33.70
CA ASN A 327 4.15 -1.61 34.06
C ASN A 327 5.02 -2.13 35.21
N VAL A 328 5.28 -3.43 35.22
CA VAL A 328 6.09 -4.09 36.24
C VAL A 328 7.54 -3.64 36.09
N ASP A 329 8.15 -3.16 37.16
CA ASP A 329 9.58 -2.86 37.19
C ASP A 329 10.39 -4.15 37.38
N LEU A 330 11.28 -4.43 36.44
CA LEU A 330 12.22 -5.54 36.48
C LEU A 330 13.64 -4.99 36.45
N ASP A 331 14.23 -4.82 37.64
CA ASP A 331 15.58 -4.26 37.85
C ASP A 331 15.81 -2.90 37.14
N GLY A 332 14.85 -1.98 37.22
CA GLY A 332 14.90 -0.67 36.58
C GLY A 332 14.43 -0.67 35.12
N THR A 333 13.96 -1.81 34.59
CA THR A 333 13.36 -1.91 33.26
C THR A 333 11.84 -2.04 33.39
N ARG A 334 11.11 -1.10 32.78
CA ARG A 334 9.65 -1.15 32.68
C ARG A 334 9.22 -2.27 31.73
N VAL A 335 8.55 -3.29 32.27
CA VAL A 335 7.85 -4.32 31.50
C VAL A 335 6.40 -3.91 31.32
N PRO A 336 5.92 -3.64 30.09
CA PRO A 336 4.61 -3.02 29.89
C PRO A 336 3.45 -3.94 30.30
N LEU A 337 3.62 -5.25 30.14
CA LEU A 337 2.61 -6.23 30.53
C LEU A 337 3.26 -7.54 31.00
N VAL A 338 2.77 -8.09 32.11
CA VAL A 338 3.13 -9.42 32.61
C VAL A 338 1.87 -10.25 32.76
N ILE A 339 1.81 -11.40 32.09
CA ILE A 339 0.65 -12.30 32.11
C ILE A 339 0.91 -13.42 33.10
N GLN A 340 -0.10 -13.74 33.93
CA GLN A 340 -0.08 -14.88 34.84
C GLN A 340 -0.96 -16.01 34.30
N LEU A 341 -0.33 -17.12 33.93
CA LEU A 341 -0.96 -18.39 33.57
C LEU A 341 -0.77 -19.39 34.72
N PRO A 342 -1.60 -20.47 34.82
CA PRO A 342 -1.57 -21.39 35.96
C PRO A 342 -0.19 -21.97 36.31
N ASN A 343 0.66 -22.18 35.30
CA ASN A 343 2.00 -22.76 35.45
C ASN A 343 3.12 -21.82 34.97
N LEU A 344 2.80 -20.57 34.62
CA LEU A 344 3.77 -19.71 33.94
C LEU A 344 3.50 -18.22 34.18
N ARG A 345 4.57 -17.47 34.45
CA ARG A 345 4.58 -16.01 34.41
C ARG A 345 5.36 -15.58 33.18
N ALA A 346 4.71 -14.87 32.26
CA ALA A 346 5.32 -14.44 31.00
C ALA A 346 5.34 -12.91 30.90
N CYS A 347 6.52 -12.34 30.68
CA CYS A 347 6.68 -10.96 30.30
C CYS A 347 6.23 -10.77 28.85
N VAL A 348 5.60 -9.65 28.55
CA VAL A 348 5.23 -9.25 27.20
C VAL A 348 5.98 -7.97 26.86
N ASP A 349 6.82 -8.05 25.83
CA ASP A 349 7.45 -6.90 25.20
C ASP A 349 6.67 -6.50 23.95
N VAL A 350 6.82 -5.24 23.53
CA VAL A 350 6.20 -4.69 22.33
C VAL A 350 7.26 -3.99 21.50
N HIS A 351 7.45 -4.44 20.26
CA HIS A 351 8.45 -3.92 19.33
C HIS A 351 7.83 -3.12 18.19
N HIS A 352 8.62 -2.20 17.62
CA HIS A 352 8.23 -1.43 16.44
C HIS A 352 8.10 -2.37 15.21
N PRO A 353 7.08 -2.20 14.35
CA PRO A 353 6.81 -3.16 13.27
C PRO A 353 7.81 -3.13 12.10
N LEU A 354 8.63 -2.08 12.01
CA LEU A 354 9.76 -1.99 11.06
C LEU A 354 11.07 -2.55 11.64
N ILE A 355 11.08 -3.08 12.86
CA ILE A 355 12.25 -3.69 13.50
C ILE A 355 12.07 -5.20 13.52
N ASP A 356 13.13 -5.92 13.16
CA ASP A 356 13.25 -7.35 13.47
C ASP A 356 13.64 -7.51 14.96
N PRO A 357 12.74 -8.01 15.83
CA PRO A 357 13.02 -8.17 17.25
C PRO A 357 14.09 -9.24 17.54
N LEU A 358 14.43 -10.10 16.57
CA LEU A 358 15.52 -11.07 16.70
C LEU A 358 16.89 -10.42 16.42
N ALA A 359 16.92 -9.41 15.56
CA ALA A 359 18.14 -8.65 15.23
C ALA A 359 18.38 -7.47 16.19
N HIS A 360 17.35 -7.02 16.91
CA HIS A 360 17.45 -5.96 17.91
C HIS A 360 16.70 -6.33 19.18
N GLU A 361 17.45 -6.84 20.15
CA GLU A 361 16.93 -7.19 21.46
C GLU A 361 16.51 -5.92 22.23
N SER A 362 15.27 -5.90 22.73
CA SER A 362 14.76 -4.81 23.56
C SER A 362 15.28 -4.92 25.00
N PRO A 363 15.31 -3.81 25.76
CA PRO A 363 15.66 -3.85 27.18
C PRO A 363 14.79 -4.81 28.00
N VAL A 364 13.51 -4.93 27.66
CA VAL A 364 12.56 -5.85 28.31
C VAL A 364 12.97 -7.30 28.09
N VAL A 365 13.32 -7.67 26.85
CA VAL A 365 13.77 -9.02 26.52
C VAL A 365 15.09 -9.34 27.22
N ALA A 366 16.04 -8.41 27.23
CA ALA A 366 17.31 -8.57 27.92
C ALA A 366 17.12 -8.77 29.45
N ALA A 367 16.28 -7.95 30.09
CA ALA A 367 15.98 -8.04 31.52
C ALA A 367 15.27 -9.35 31.90
N ALA A 368 14.27 -9.76 31.10
CA ALA A 368 13.56 -11.02 31.31
C ALA A 368 14.51 -12.23 31.18
N ARG A 369 15.37 -12.25 30.15
CA ARG A 369 16.35 -13.32 29.95
C ARG A 369 17.37 -13.40 31.09
N ALA A 370 17.87 -12.27 31.57
CA ALA A 370 18.80 -12.23 32.70
C ALA A 370 18.23 -12.84 33.99
N LYS A 371 16.90 -12.87 34.12
CA LYS A 371 16.17 -13.46 35.25
C LYS A 371 15.57 -14.84 34.95
N PHE A 372 15.86 -15.41 33.78
CA PHE A 372 15.28 -16.67 33.31
C PHE A 372 13.74 -16.66 33.32
N LEU A 373 13.14 -15.51 33.01
CA LEU A 373 11.69 -15.36 32.86
C LEU A 373 11.28 -15.66 31.41
N GLU A 374 10.10 -16.25 31.24
CA GLU A 374 9.48 -16.39 29.93
C GLU A 374 9.13 -15.01 29.36
N ILE A 375 9.38 -14.83 28.07
CA ILE A 375 9.21 -13.55 27.38
C ILE A 375 8.62 -13.77 26.00
N VAL A 376 7.62 -12.96 25.65
CA VAL A 376 7.05 -12.90 24.30
C VAL A 376 7.14 -11.46 23.82
N SER A 377 7.80 -11.24 22.67
CA SER A 377 7.81 -9.93 22.01
C SER A 377 6.74 -9.90 20.92
N LEU A 378 5.82 -8.94 21.03
CA LEU A 378 4.69 -8.75 20.12
C LEU A 378 4.90 -7.54 19.21
N ASP A 379 4.42 -7.66 17.98
CA ASP A 379 4.46 -6.58 17.00
C ASP A 379 3.33 -5.58 17.31
N ALA A 380 3.66 -4.30 17.46
CA ALA A 380 2.67 -3.27 17.77
C ALA A 380 1.61 -3.08 16.66
N PHE A 381 1.98 -3.32 15.40
CA PHE A 381 1.05 -3.25 14.28
C PHE A 381 0.05 -4.39 14.33
N ASP A 382 0.49 -5.62 14.65
CA ASP A 382 -0.42 -6.76 14.82
C ASP A 382 -1.37 -6.52 16.01
N LEU A 383 -0.88 -5.99 17.13
CA LEU A 383 -1.74 -5.64 18.28
C LEU A 383 -2.88 -4.67 17.89
N LEU A 384 -2.62 -3.72 16.99
CA LEU A 384 -3.59 -2.70 16.56
C LEU A 384 -4.48 -3.14 15.39
N HIS A 385 -4.01 -4.05 14.53
CA HIS A 385 -4.65 -4.35 13.25
C HIS A 385 -4.94 -5.83 12.99
N ASP A 386 -4.43 -6.74 13.82
CA ASP A 386 -4.60 -8.19 13.76
C ASP A 386 -4.39 -8.83 15.16
N LEU A 387 -5.24 -8.42 16.11
CA LEU A 387 -5.18 -8.94 17.49
C LEU A 387 -5.17 -10.48 17.56
N PRO A 388 -5.94 -11.22 16.73
CA PRO A 388 -5.86 -12.68 16.70
C PRO A 388 -4.45 -13.21 16.40
N ALA A 389 -3.73 -12.64 15.43
CA ALA A 389 -2.35 -13.03 15.14
C ALA A 389 -1.42 -12.75 16.32
N ALA A 390 -1.54 -11.59 16.97
CA ALA A 390 -0.76 -11.27 18.17
C ALA A 390 -1.03 -12.23 19.34
N VAL A 391 -2.31 -12.53 19.61
CA VAL A 391 -2.74 -13.46 20.67
C VAL A 391 -2.26 -14.89 20.41
N ALA A 392 -2.20 -15.32 19.15
CA ALA A 392 -1.70 -16.65 18.81
C ALA A 392 -0.23 -16.86 19.25
N ARG A 393 0.59 -15.79 19.31
CA ARG A 393 1.99 -15.86 19.78
C ARG A 393 2.10 -16.11 21.29
N LEU A 394 1.09 -15.72 22.06
CA LEU A 394 1.04 -15.91 23.51
C LEU A 394 0.69 -17.34 23.94
N LYS A 395 0.20 -18.19 23.01
CA LYS A 395 -0.19 -19.59 23.28
C LYS A 395 -1.11 -19.75 24.51
N LEU A 396 -2.06 -18.84 24.69
CA LEU A 396 -2.97 -18.82 25.84
C LEU A 396 -3.88 -20.08 25.86
N PRO A 397 -4.17 -20.65 27.05
CA PRO A 397 -5.04 -21.83 27.17
C PRO A 397 -6.47 -21.53 26.72
N ASN A 398 -7.13 -22.43 25.99
CA ASN A 398 -8.51 -22.23 25.49
C ASN A 398 -9.44 -21.70 26.59
N ALA A 399 -10.33 -20.78 26.21
CA ALA A 399 -11.30 -20.23 27.15
C ALA A 399 -12.07 -21.38 27.80
N VAL A 400 -12.02 -21.43 29.14
CA VAL A 400 -12.88 -22.34 29.89
C VAL A 400 -14.28 -21.75 29.75
N HIS A 401 -15.14 -22.41 28.97
CA HIS A 401 -16.57 -22.10 28.99
C HIS A 401 -17.08 -22.46 30.39
N GLY A 402 -17.18 -21.43 31.24
CA GLY A 402 -17.85 -21.51 32.54
C GLY A 402 -19.36 -21.53 32.35
#